data_AF-A0A564Z954-F1
#
_entry.id   AF-A0A564Z954-F1
#
_cell.length_a   1.000
_cell.length_b   1.000
_cell.length_c   1.000
_cell.angle_alpha   90.00
_cell.angle_beta   90.00
_cell.angle_gamma   90.00
#
_symmetry.space_group_name_H-M   'P 1'
#
loop_
_entity.id
_entity.type
_entity.pdbx_description
1 polymer ?
#
loop_
_entity_poly.entity_id
_entity_poly.type
_entity_poly.pdbx_seq_one_letter_code
_entity_poly.pdbx_strand_id
1 'polypeptide(L)'
;MLAMYPEDNRAFHIRVGFLYTVAASIPLILFPLRTALYSLLFKEDLYEEGPLTVQFPPTIPDVYFRYLTLGIIFLSMIASQTTDRVEVILTYTGGLAGGACCYLLPAAIGARALGVRKRSLEMGLMILLLCGLGVLILLSPFLTFLGVDV
;
A
#
# COMPACT_ATOMS: atom_id res chain seq x y z
N MET A 1 -26.43 12.75 -16.28
CA MET A 1 -26.75 13.29 -14.94
C MET A 1 -25.84 14.46 -14.50
N LEU A 2 -25.08 15.11 -15.39
CA LEU A 2 -24.20 16.25 -15.07
C LEU A 2 -24.65 17.59 -15.69
N ALA A 3 -25.76 17.63 -16.42
CA ALA A 3 -26.22 18.83 -17.14
C ALA A 3 -27.13 19.75 -16.31
N MET A 4 -27.35 19.46 -15.01
CA MET A 4 -28.26 20.23 -14.15
C MET A 4 -27.69 20.42 -12.75
N TYR A 5 -26.44 20.85 -12.65
CA TYR A 5 -25.92 21.46 -11.43
C TYR A 5 -25.75 22.94 -11.74
N PRO A 6 -26.42 23.85 -11.01
CA PRO A 6 -26.28 25.28 -11.27
C PRO A 6 -24.81 25.67 -11.08
N GLU A 7 -24.30 26.53 -11.96
CA GLU A 7 -22.97 27.15 -11.87
C GLU A 7 -22.95 28.09 -10.65
N ASP A 8 -22.96 27.50 -9.45
CA ASP A 8 -22.88 28.20 -8.20
C ASP A 8 -21.40 28.46 -7.90
N ASN A 9 -21.01 29.74 -7.88
CA ASN A 9 -19.64 30.18 -7.55
C ASN A 9 -19.13 29.49 -6.26
N ARG A 10 -20.03 29.20 -5.32
CA ARG A 10 -19.76 28.48 -4.07
C ARG A 10 -19.27 27.04 -4.30
N ALA A 11 -19.90 26.31 -5.22
CA ALA A 11 -19.49 24.94 -5.54
C ALA A 11 -18.14 24.90 -6.25
N PHE A 12 -17.85 25.92 -7.07
CA PHE A 12 -16.53 26.10 -7.67
C PHE A 12 -15.45 26.31 -6.60
N HIS A 13 -15.68 27.21 -5.64
CA HIS A 13 -14.74 27.44 -4.52
C HIS A 13 -14.49 26.18 -3.69
N ILE A 14 -15.53 25.38 -3.44
CA ILE A 14 -15.39 24.11 -2.69
C ILE A 14 -14.55 23.10 -3.47
N ARG A 15 -14.78 22.95 -4.79
CA ARG A 15 -14.00 22.03 -5.63
C ARG A 15 -12.53 22.44 -5.71
N VAL A 16 -12.26 23.72 -5.88
CA VAL A 16 -10.88 24.24 -5.94
C VAL A 16 -10.18 24.10 -4.60
N GLY A 17 -10.86 24.39 -3.49
CA GLY A 17 -10.31 24.21 -2.14
C GLY A 17 -9.96 22.76 -1.82
N PHE A 18 -10.82 21.82 -2.22
CA PHE A 18 -10.54 20.39 -2.11
C PHE A 18 -9.33 19.99 -2.96
N LEU A 19 -9.29 20.41 -4.23
CA LEU A 19 -8.18 20.10 -5.13
C LEU A 19 -6.84 20.65 -4.61
N TYR A 20 -6.84 21.87 -4.06
CA TYR A 20 -5.65 22.48 -3.47
C TYR A 20 -5.14 21.68 -2.26
N THR A 21 -6.05 21.22 -1.40
CA THR A 21 -5.70 20.39 -0.24
C THR A 21 -5.13 19.04 -0.66
N VAL A 22 -5.70 18.40 -1.68
CA VAL A 22 -5.19 17.14 -2.23
C VAL A 22 -3.82 17.35 -2.89
N ALA A 23 -3.63 18.44 -3.64
CA ALA A 23 -2.34 18.75 -4.25
C ALA A 23 -1.25 18.97 -3.20
N ALA A 24 -1.58 19.60 -2.07
CA ALA A 24 -0.66 19.80 -0.96
C ALA A 24 -0.34 18.51 -0.18
N SER A 25 -1.26 17.54 -0.13
CA SER A 25 -1.04 16.29 0.61
C SER A 25 -0.13 15.31 -0.12
N ILE A 26 -0.14 15.30 -1.46
CA ILE A 26 0.74 14.43 -2.28
C ILE A 26 2.22 14.53 -1.88
N PRO A 27 2.87 15.72 -1.82
CA PRO A 27 4.27 15.80 -1.41
C PRO A 27 4.47 15.39 0.05
N LEU A 28 3.53 15.72 0.95
CA LEU A 28 3.61 15.30 2.35
C LEU A 28 3.60 13.78 2.51
N ILE A 29 2.87 13.05 1.66
CA ILE A 29 2.82 11.57 1.66
C ILE A 29 4.05 10.99 0.95
N LEU A 30 4.57 11.66 -0.07
CA LEU A 30 5.71 11.18 -0.86
C LEU A 30 7.03 11.18 -0.06
N PHE A 31 7.21 12.12 0.87
CA PHE A 31 8.40 12.17 1.74
C PHE A 31 8.59 10.93 2.62
N PRO A 32 7.61 10.48 3.44
CA PRO A 32 7.75 9.26 4.22
C PRO A 32 7.74 8.00 3.34
N LEU A 33 7.02 8.02 2.20
CA LEU A 33 7.00 6.91 1.24
C LEU A 33 8.39 6.62 0.67
N ARG A 34 9.18 7.67 0.39
CA ARG A 34 10.60 7.55 0.00
C ARG A 34 11.39 6.71 1.01
N THR A 35 11.27 7.05 2.28
CA THR A 35 12.04 6.40 3.35
C THR A 35 11.57 4.96 3.56
N ALA A 36 10.27 4.70 3.48
CA ALA A 36 9.70 3.36 3.61
C ALA A 36 10.15 2.42 2.47
N LEU A 37 10.12 2.88 1.22
CA LEU A 37 10.58 2.10 0.06
C LEU A 37 12.08 1.82 0.11
N TYR A 38 12.89 2.81 0.52
CA TYR A 38 14.31 2.60 0.74
C TYR A 38 14.54 1.53 1.82
N SER A 39 13.83 1.60 2.96
CA SER A 39 13.96 0.57 4.00
C SER A 39 13.46 -0.81 3.59
N LEU A 40 12.53 -0.93 2.64
CA LEU A 40 12.04 -2.22 2.15
C LEU A 40 13.08 -2.86 1.21
N LEU A 41 13.60 -2.09 0.25
CA LEU A 41 14.53 -2.59 -0.78
C LEU A 41 15.92 -2.93 -0.22
N PHE A 42 16.41 -2.17 0.78
CA PHE A 42 17.73 -2.40 1.39
C PHE A 42 17.70 -3.34 2.61
N LYS A 43 16.51 -3.82 3.03
CA LYS A 43 16.43 -4.84 4.09
C LYS A 43 16.73 -6.25 3.59
N GLU A 44 16.73 -6.49 2.28
CA GLU A 44 17.10 -7.79 1.70
C GLU A 44 18.62 -8.05 1.77
N ASP A 45 19.47 -7.02 1.70
CA ASP A 45 20.92 -7.19 1.82
C ASP A 45 21.41 -7.46 3.25
N LEU A 46 20.55 -7.35 4.27
CA LEU A 46 20.95 -7.46 5.68
C LEU A 46 20.55 -8.78 6.36
N TYR A 47 19.90 -9.70 5.65
CA TYR A 47 19.59 -11.04 6.18
C TYR A 47 20.45 -12.15 5.59
N GLU A 48 21.26 -11.87 4.56
CA GLU A 48 22.08 -12.92 3.92
C GLU A 48 23.55 -12.96 4.36
N GLU A 49 24.10 -11.98 5.10
CA GLU A 49 25.52 -12.06 5.46
C GLU A 49 25.80 -11.68 6.92
N GLY A 50 26.48 -12.59 7.61
CA GLY A 50 26.88 -12.48 9.01
C GLY A 50 27.80 -11.29 9.32
N PRO A 51 28.23 -11.19 10.58
CA PRO A 51 28.79 -9.96 11.15
C PRO A 51 30.28 -9.82 10.80
N LEU A 52 30.69 -9.78 9.53
CA LEU A 52 32.04 -9.37 9.13
C LEU A 52 32.08 -9.08 7.62
N THR A 53 31.73 -7.87 7.21
CA THR A 53 32.50 -7.09 6.22
C THR A 53 31.89 -5.71 6.06
N VAL A 54 32.49 -4.75 6.77
CA VAL A 54 32.54 -3.35 6.31
C VAL A 54 33.32 -3.35 5.00
N GLN A 55 32.69 -3.10 3.84
CA GLN A 55 33.37 -2.58 2.65
C GLN A 55 32.43 -1.79 1.72
N PHE A 56 32.73 -0.48 1.69
CA PHE A 56 32.51 0.53 0.66
C PHE A 56 31.09 1.04 0.34
N PRO A 57 30.89 2.38 0.34
CA PRO A 57 29.66 3.00 -0.10
C PRO A 57 29.64 3.07 -1.64
N PRO A 58 28.77 2.36 -2.36
CA PRO A 58 28.40 2.83 -3.67
C PRO A 58 27.46 4.01 -3.42
N THR A 59 27.83 5.18 -3.93
CA THR A 59 26.97 6.35 -4.10
C THR A 59 25.51 5.93 -4.22
N ILE A 60 24.71 6.29 -3.20
CA ILE A 60 23.27 6.04 -3.09
C ILE A 60 22.64 6.29 -4.47
N PRO A 61 22.20 5.26 -5.21
CA PRO A 61 21.89 5.46 -6.61
C PRO A 61 20.53 6.15 -6.74
N ASP A 62 20.57 7.48 -6.90
CA ASP A 62 19.42 8.38 -7.16
C ASP A 62 18.51 7.88 -8.31
N VAL A 63 19.05 7.06 -9.21
CA VAL A 63 18.31 6.41 -10.30
C VAL A 63 17.18 5.52 -9.78
N TYR A 64 17.40 4.66 -8.76
CA TYR A 64 16.32 3.81 -8.24
C TYR A 64 15.23 4.63 -7.57
N PHE A 65 15.61 5.70 -6.87
CA PHE A 65 14.65 6.63 -6.26
C PHE A 65 13.76 7.30 -7.32
N ARG A 66 14.35 7.67 -8.46
CA ARG A 66 13.64 8.27 -9.59
C ARG A 66 12.75 7.26 -10.32
N TYR A 67 13.20 6.02 -10.50
CA TYR A 67 12.38 4.95 -11.07
C TYR A 67 11.20 4.56 -10.17
N LEU A 68 11.40 4.50 -8.84
CA LEU A 68 10.31 4.25 -7.90
C LEU A 68 9.25 5.36 -7.94
N THR A 69 9.69 6.62 -7.92
CA THR A 69 8.77 7.76 -8.02
C THR A 69 8.00 7.76 -9.34
N LEU A 70 8.68 7.49 -10.46
CA LEU A 70 8.03 7.33 -11.76
C LEU A 70 7.06 6.14 -11.78
N GLY A 71 7.43 5.02 -11.16
CA GLY A 71 6.58 3.84 -11.03
C GLY A 71 5.29 4.15 -10.28
N ILE A 72 5.37 4.89 -9.17
CA ILE A 72 4.19 5.29 -8.39
C ILE A 72 3.27 6.21 -9.21
N ILE A 73 3.83 7.21 -9.91
CA ILE A 73 3.05 8.12 -10.77
C ILE A 73 2.39 7.34 -11.90
N PHE A 74 3.12 6.40 -12.51
CA PHE A 74 2.59 5.57 -13.59
C PHE A 74 1.49 4.62 -13.11
N LEU A 75 1.67 3.98 -11.95
CA LEU A 75 0.64 3.15 -11.33
C LEU A 75 -0.61 3.97 -10.98
N SER A 76 -0.41 5.20 -10.49
CA SER A 76 -1.51 6.12 -10.20
C SER A 76 -2.25 6.56 -11.47
N MET A 77 -1.55 6.76 -12.59
CA MET A 77 -2.17 7.02 -13.89
C MET A 77 -3.01 5.83 -14.36
N ILE A 78 -2.47 4.61 -14.27
CA ILE A 78 -3.22 3.39 -14.61
C ILE A 78 -4.46 3.24 -13.72
N ALA A 79 -4.32 3.42 -12.41
CA ALA A 79 -5.43 3.34 -11.47
C ALA A 79 -6.52 4.39 -11.77
N SER A 80 -6.12 5.60 -12.18
CA SER A 80 -7.04 6.65 -12.62
C SER A 80 -7.77 6.30 -13.91
N GLN A 81 -7.15 5.53 -14.80
CA GLN A 81 -7.72 5.18 -16.11
C GLN A 81 -8.73 4.03 -16.02
N THR A 82 -8.49 3.07 -15.12
CA THR A 82 -9.31 1.85 -15.00
C THR A 82 -10.58 2.06 -14.17
N THR A 83 -10.70 3.15 -13.39
CA THR A 83 -11.81 3.28 -12.43
C THR A 83 -12.28 4.72 -12.27
N ASP A 84 -13.40 5.05 -12.91
CA ASP A 84 -14.10 6.34 -12.75
C ASP A 84 -14.85 6.44 -11.39
N ARG A 85 -14.90 5.34 -10.63
CA ARG A 85 -15.61 5.22 -9.35
C ARG A 85 -14.67 5.34 -8.15
N VAL A 86 -14.64 6.52 -7.53
CA VAL A 86 -13.84 6.78 -6.31
C VAL A 86 -14.07 5.78 -5.18
N GLU A 87 -15.29 5.24 -5.06
CA GLU A 87 -15.67 4.26 -4.04
C GLU A 87 -14.89 2.95 -4.15
N VAL A 88 -14.63 2.50 -5.39
CA VAL A 88 -13.88 1.26 -5.65
C VAL A 88 -12.42 1.43 -5.26
N ILE A 89 -11.80 2.54 -5.64
CA ILE A 89 -10.40 2.84 -5.33
C ILE A 89 -10.20 2.94 -3.81
N LEU A 90 -11.13 3.60 -3.13
CA LEU A 90 -11.10 3.77 -1.68
C LEU A 90 -11.28 2.43 -0.95
N THR A 91 -12.22 1.60 -1.42
CA THR A 91 -12.48 0.27 -0.86
C THR A 91 -11.29 -0.67 -1.05
N TYR A 92 -10.68 -0.65 -2.25
CA TYR A 92 -9.52 -1.50 -2.55
C TYR A 92 -8.28 -1.08 -1.74
N THR A 93 -7.96 0.22 -1.74
CA THR A 93 -6.77 0.73 -1.01
C THR A 93 -6.94 0.61 0.50
N GLY A 94 -8.14 0.93 1.03
CA GLY A 94 -8.45 0.81 2.45
C GLY A 94 -8.46 -0.65 2.92
N GLY A 95 -9.02 -1.56 2.10
CA GLY A 95 -9.00 -3.00 2.37
C GLY A 95 -7.59 -3.59 2.36
N LEU A 96 -6.76 -3.19 1.39
CA LEU A 96 -5.35 -3.61 1.32
C LEU A 96 -4.53 -3.10 2.51
N ALA A 97 -4.55 -1.78 2.76
CA ALA A 97 -3.75 -1.18 3.82
C ALA A 97 -4.22 -1.61 5.21
N GLY A 98 -5.55 -1.62 5.43
CA GLY A 98 -6.16 -2.09 6.68
C GLY A 98 -5.93 -3.59 6.89
N GLY A 99 -6.10 -4.41 5.84
CA GLY A 99 -5.87 -5.85 5.91
C GLY A 99 -4.41 -6.19 6.22
N ALA A 100 -3.47 -5.53 5.55
CA ALA A 100 -2.04 -5.70 5.79
C ALA A 100 -1.65 -5.29 7.22
N CYS A 101 -2.13 -4.15 7.72
CA CYS A 101 -1.81 -3.70 9.07
C CYS A 101 -2.50 -4.54 10.16
N CYS A 102 -3.78 -4.88 10.01
CA CYS A 102 -4.56 -5.54 11.05
C CYS A 102 -4.38 -7.07 11.09
N TYR A 103 -4.07 -7.73 9.97
CA TYR A 103 -3.88 -9.18 9.93
C TYR A 103 -2.42 -9.59 9.78
N LEU A 104 -1.66 -8.94 8.89
CA LEU A 104 -0.28 -9.34 8.59
C LEU A 104 0.68 -9.01 9.74
N LEU A 105 0.49 -7.86 10.39
CA LEU A 105 1.33 -7.42 11.51
C LEU A 105 1.22 -8.32 12.75
N PRO A 106 0.03 -8.65 13.30
CA PRO A 106 -0.07 -9.58 14.41
C PRO A 106 0.32 -11.01 14.04
N ALA A 107 0.08 -11.44 12.79
CA ALA A 107 0.54 -12.75 12.30
C ALA A 107 2.08 -12.83 12.27
N ALA A 108 2.75 -11.79 11.80
CA ALA A 108 4.22 -11.73 11.74
C ALA A 108 4.84 -11.67 13.15
N ILE A 109 4.28 -10.87 14.06
CA ILE A 109 4.74 -10.78 15.45
C ILE A 109 4.54 -12.11 16.17
N GLY A 110 3.37 -12.75 16.01
CA GLY A 110 3.11 -14.07 16.56
C GLY A 110 4.08 -15.12 16.04
N ALA A 111 4.33 -15.15 14.73
CA ALA A 111 5.27 -16.08 14.11
C ALA A 111 6.72 -15.86 14.57
N ARG A 112 7.17 -14.60 14.71
CA ARG A 112 8.53 -14.26 15.14
C ARG A 112 8.75 -14.44 16.64
N ALA A 113 7.80 -14.04 17.49
CA ALA A 113 7.89 -14.17 18.94
C ALA A 113 7.93 -15.65 19.40
N LEU A 114 7.37 -16.57 18.61
CA LEU A 114 7.35 -18.00 18.88
C LEU A 114 8.56 -18.76 18.29
N GLY A 115 9.47 -18.05 17.59
CA GLY A 115 10.60 -18.62 16.86
C GLY A 115 11.80 -19.07 17.68
N VAL A 116 11.61 -19.91 18.71
CA VAL A 116 12.65 -20.82 19.30
C VAL A 116 12.03 -22.09 19.91
N ARG A 117 10.72 -22.16 20.23
CA ARG A 117 10.18 -23.28 21.03
C ARG A 117 8.92 -23.91 20.43
N LYS A 118 9.13 -25.06 19.78
CA LYS A 118 8.17 -26.14 19.42
C LYS A 118 6.76 -25.69 18.97
N ARG A 119 6.58 -25.77 17.65
CA ARG A 119 5.33 -25.86 16.88
C ARG A 119 4.21 -26.64 17.60
N SER A 120 3.25 -25.93 18.18
CA SER A 120 1.89 -26.45 18.33
C SER A 120 1.18 -26.30 16.98
N LEU A 121 0.74 -27.44 16.43
CA LEU A 121 0.08 -27.51 15.12
C LEU A 121 -1.16 -26.60 15.06
N GLU A 122 -1.81 -26.39 16.21
CA GLU A 122 -3.01 -25.57 16.39
C GLU A 122 -2.77 -24.06 16.24
N MET A 123 -1.64 -23.53 16.73
CA MET A 123 -1.32 -22.10 16.56
C MET A 123 -0.82 -21.80 15.14
N GLY A 124 -0.07 -22.73 14.53
CA GLY A 124 0.31 -22.62 13.11
C GLY A 124 -0.92 -22.60 12.20
N LEU A 125 -1.93 -23.42 12.52
CA LEU A 125 -3.23 -23.40 11.85
C LEU A 125 -3.95 -22.07 12.07
N MET A 126 -3.95 -21.53 13.30
CA MET A 126 -4.58 -20.23 13.59
C MET A 126 -3.93 -19.08 12.81
N ILE A 127 -2.60 -19.07 12.69
CA ILE A 127 -1.86 -18.09 11.87
C ILE A 127 -2.16 -18.27 10.38
N LEU A 128 -2.21 -19.53 9.89
CA LEU A 128 -2.56 -19.84 8.51
C LEU A 128 -4.00 -19.45 8.19
N LEU A 129 -4.94 -19.65 9.12
CA LEU A 129 -6.35 -19.31 8.97
C LEU A 129 -6.54 -17.80 9.05
N LEU A 130 -5.83 -17.09 9.94
CA LEU A 130 -5.85 -15.63 10.01
C LEU A 130 -5.23 -14.98 8.77
N CYS A 131 -4.13 -15.56 8.26
CA CYS A 131 -3.52 -15.16 6.99
C CYS A 131 -4.44 -15.47 5.81
N GLY A 132 -5.05 -16.67 5.77
CA GLY A 132 -5.99 -17.09 4.75
C GLY A 132 -7.27 -16.26 4.73
N LEU A 133 -7.81 -15.91 5.90
CA LEU A 133 -8.93 -14.99 6.05
C LEU A 133 -8.53 -13.57 5.62
N GLY A 134 -7.34 -13.11 6.00
CA GLY A 134 -6.78 -11.84 5.54
C GLY A 134 -6.66 -11.79 4.01
N VAL A 135 -6.13 -12.84 3.39
CA VAL A 135 -6.04 -12.99 1.93
C VAL A 135 -7.43 -13.05 1.31
N LEU A 136 -8.40 -13.76 1.90
CA LEU A 136 -9.78 -13.85 1.40
C LEU A 136 -10.49 -12.48 1.45
N ILE A 137 -10.34 -11.73 2.55
CA ILE A 137 -10.87 -10.37 2.71
C ILE A 137 -10.24 -9.42 1.69
N LEU A 138 -8.95 -9.62 1.39
CA LEU A 138 -8.17 -8.81 0.47
C LEU A 138 -8.44 -9.18 -1.00
N LEU A 139 -8.85 -10.43 -1.26
CA LEU A 139 -9.35 -10.92 -2.55
C LEU A 139 -10.80 -10.49 -2.82
N SER A 140 -11.60 -10.29 -1.77
CA SER A 140 -13.02 -9.88 -1.86
C SER A 140 -13.26 -8.64 -2.73
N PRO A 141 -12.54 -7.50 -2.57
CA PRO A 141 -12.74 -6.34 -3.42
C PRO A 141 -12.30 -6.59 -4.88
N PHE A 142 -11.36 -7.51 -5.11
CA PHE A 142 -10.94 -7.92 -6.47
C PHE A 142 -12.03 -8.74 -7.17
N LEU A 143 -12.68 -9.66 -6.43
CA LEU A 143 -13.84 -10.41 -6.92
C LEU A 143 -15.07 -9.51 -7.16
N THR A 144 -15.31 -8.52 -6.30
CA THR A 144 -16.40 -7.55 -6.51
C THR A 144 -16.19 -6.71 -7.77
N PHE A 145 -14.95 -6.35 -8.10
CA PHE A 145 -14.64 -5.66 -9.34
C PHE A 145 -14.90 -6.53 -10.58
N LEU A 146 -14.52 -7.82 -10.52
CA LEU A 146 -14.75 -8.77 -11.61
C LEU A 146 -16.25 -9.12 -11.78
N GLY A 147 -17.02 -9.12 -10.70
CA GLY A 147 -18.46 -9.41 -10.71
C GLY A 147 -19.35 -8.22 -11.13
N VAL A 148 -18.79 -7.01 -11.22
CA VAL A 148 -19.48 -5.83 -11.75
C VAL A 148 -19.37 -5.76 -13.29
N ASP A 149 -18.49 -6.55 -13.91
CA ASP A 149 -18.30 -6.62 -15.38
C ASP A 149 -19.16 -7.72 -16.06
N VAL A 150 -20.13 -8.32 -15.34
CA VAL A 150 -21.14 -9.29 -15.86
C VAL A 150 -22.55 -8.72 -15.78
#